data_AF-A0A1V9Z3Q2-F1
#
_entry.id   AF-A0A1V9Z3Q2-F1
#
_cell.length_a   1.000
_cell.length_b   1.000
_cell.length_c   1.000
_cell.angle_alpha   90.00
_cell.angle_beta   90.00
_cell.angle_gamma   90.00
#
_symmetry.space_group_name_H-M   'P 1'
#
loop_
_entity.id
_entity.type
_entity.pdbx_description
1 polymer ?
#
loop_
_entity_poly.entity_id
_entity_poly.type
_entity_poly.pdbx_seq_one_letter_code
_entity_poly.pdbx_strand_id
1 'polypeptide(L)'
;MSVVFRSVPAADAAVAHALEIAAYPPHKAASLASIERRLNIAGTYFFGAYADAMLIGFVNGTLATSDELTEEALNSHDALGRYLNIHSIVVDAAYRRRGLAKRLLRAYIGRVVDEAHVVRIAMISDPPLVKFYVGCGFRVTRQSPIAHGDEAGLELTFDCARPIPVVQVDAFATKAYEGNPAAIVILTSAQFHRPDADVWMQRVALECNLSETAFVAPRDDGFSLRWFTPTTEVPLCGHATLAAAHVLFEDGHCSTDKSLHFHTKSGILSVQAVPLEHGQQAIRMSLPSLPRHAHDDSWRQLVAPQLAAAVGVAVEDIVAIDHFGPSILCHLQPQAYEAVQADFALLATLPVIVTCQAPIASGYHFFSRFFAVPSGVNEDPVTGSAHCALAPYWHAFLPSRPRSFRARQTSQRGGDLDVHLDESGRVFLTGRAVTTLRGSLVGSF
;
A
#
# COMPACT_ATOMS: atom_id res chain seq x y z
N MET A 1 0.91 42.73 -3.71
CA MET A 1 2.33 42.36 -3.63
C MET A 1 2.45 40.86 -3.74
N SER A 2 3.11 40.36 -4.79
CA SER A 2 3.46 38.95 -4.93
C SER A 2 4.59 38.61 -3.97
N VAL A 3 4.40 37.59 -3.14
CA VAL A 3 5.44 37.08 -2.24
C VAL A 3 6.00 35.79 -2.82
N VAL A 4 7.32 35.72 -2.95
CA VAL A 4 8.05 34.54 -3.43
C VAL A 4 8.77 33.87 -2.26
N PHE A 5 8.77 32.54 -2.22
CA PHE A 5 9.50 31.77 -1.22
C PHE A 5 10.72 31.10 -1.84
N ARG A 6 11.91 31.29 -1.26
CA ARG A 6 13.18 30.74 -1.76
C ARG A 6 14.23 30.64 -0.66
N SER A 7 15.31 29.89 -0.90
CA SER A 7 16.46 29.84 0.03
C SER A 7 17.04 31.24 0.27
N VAL A 8 17.44 31.51 1.51
CA VAL A 8 18.08 32.78 1.88
C VAL A 8 19.56 32.72 1.52
N PRO A 9 20.09 33.63 0.69
CA PRO A 9 21.51 33.67 0.38
C PRO A 9 22.32 34.24 1.55
N ALA A 10 23.60 33.88 1.64
CA ALA A 10 24.50 34.42 2.68
C ALA A 10 24.56 35.96 2.69
N ALA A 11 24.39 36.60 1.53
CA ALA A 11 24.34 38.06 1.42
C ALA A 11 23.19 38.73 2.20
N ASP A 12 22.12 37.99 2.50
CA ASP A 12 20.97 38.50 3.26
C ASP A 12 21.11 38.30 4.78
N ALA A 13 22.26 37.80 5.27
CA ALA A 13 22.47 37.48 6.70
C ALA A 13 22.20 38.69 7.62
N ALA A 14 22.69 39.87 7.25
CA ALA A 14 22.46 41.10 8.02
C ALA A 14 20.98 41.49 8.07
N VAL A 15 20.24 41.29 6.97
CA VAL A 15 18.79 41.57 6.90
C VAL A 15 18.02 40.56 7.76
N ALA A 16 18.36 39.27 7.67
CA ALA A 16 17.78 38.22 8.51
C ALA A 16 18.04 38.50 10.00
N HIS A 17 19.24 38.94 10.37
CA HIS A 17 19.56 39.33 11.73
C HIS A 17 18.74 40.52 12.21
N ALA A 18 18.60 41.57 11.39
CA ALA A 18 17.78 42.73 11.72
C ALA A 18 16.31 42.35 11.95
N LEU A 19 15.77 41.42 11.14
CA LEU A 19 14.44 40.87 11.33
C LEU A 19 14.32 40.04 12.62
N GLU A 20 15.32 39.23 12.95
CA GLU A 20 15.36 38.39 14.16
C GLU A 20 15.30 39.23 15.43
N ILE A 21 16.18 40.24 15.57
CA ILE A 21 16.23 41.11 16.76
C ILE A 21 14.98 41.99 16.90
N ALA A 22 14.29 42.27 15.79
CA ALA A 22 13.01 42.98 15.80
C ALA A 22 11.83 42.05 16.17
N ALA A 23 12.01 40.73 16.08
CA ALA A 23 10.97 39.74 16.35
C ALA A 23 11.06 39.13 17.75
N TYR A 24 12.26 39.00 18.30
CA TYR A 24 12.52 38.33 19.58
C TYR A 24 13.17 39.26 20.62
N PRO A 25 12.94 39.02 21.92
CA PRO A 25 13.69 39.67 22.99
C PRO A 25 15.20 39.41 22.86
N PRO A 26 16.09 40.30 23.36
CA PRO A 26 17.53 40.18 23.21
C PRO A 26 18.13 38.84 23.68
N HIS A 27 17.54 38.21 24.70
CA HIS A 27 18.00 36.93 25.24
C HIS A 27 17.54 35.70 24.42
N LYS A 28 16.61 35.87 23.47
CA LYS A 28 16.12 34.81 22.57
C LYS A 28 16.62 34.99 21.13
N ALA A 29 16.92 36.22 20.70
CA ALA A 29 17.33 36.52 19.34
C ALA A 29 18.72 35.93 19.03
N ALA A 30 18.86 35.28 17.88
CA ALA A 30 20.15 34.81 17.40
C ALA A 30 21.10 35.98 17.08
N SER A 31 22.38 35.82 17.43
CA SER A 31 23.44 36.76 17.03
C SER A 31 23.66 36.73 15.51
N LEU A 32 24.23 37.80 14.93
CA LEU A 32 24.64 37.80 13.52
C LEU A 32 25.53 36.60 13.18
N ALA A 33 26.54 36.33 14.02
CA ALA A 33 27.47 35.21 13.84
C ALA A 33 26.75 33.86 13.84
N SER A 34 25.70 33.70 14.67
CA SER A 34 24.87 32.49 14.68
C SER A 34 24.08 32.34 13.37
N ILE A 35 23.53 33.42 12.84
CA ILE A 35 22.79 33.43 11.55
C ILE A 35 23.74 33.11 10.39
N GLU A 36 24.89 33.78 10.33
CA GLU A 36 25.92 33.53 9.31
C GLU A 36 26.41 32.08 9.35
N ARG A 37 26.68 31.55 10.56
CA ARG A 37 27.06 30.15 10.74
C ARG A 37 26.00 29.21 10.20
N ARG A 38 24.71 29.42 10.54
CA ARG A 38 23.60 28.55 10.07
C ARG A 38 23.40 28.63 8.56
N LEU A 39 23.52 29.82 7.96
CA LEU A 39 23.50 29.98 6.50
C LEU A 39 24.62 29.20 5.82
N ASN A 40 25.80 29.15 6.43
CA ASN A 40 26.96 28.44 5.89
C ASN A 40 26.82 26.91 6.04
N ILE A 41 26.48 26.42 7.23
CA ILE A 41 26.49 24.97 7.51
C ILE A 41 25.17 24.28 7.18
N ALA A 42 24.05 25.00 7.23
CA ALA A 42 22.69 24.46 7.11
C ALA A 42 21.82 25.30 6.16
N GLY A 43 22.42 25.98 5.17
CA GLY A 43 21.73 26.89 4.26
C GLY A 43 20.55 26.27 3.49
N THR A 44 20.58 24.95 3.25
CA THR A 44 19.45 24.19 2.66
C THR A 44 18.16 24.34 3.46
N TYR A 45 18.29 24.50 4.78
CA TYR A 45 17.19 24.66 5.75
C TYR A 45 16.98 26.12 6.16
N PHE A 46 17.51 27.08 5.38
CA PHE A 46 17.28 28.51 5.59
C PHE A 46 16.43 29.07 4.44
N PHE A 47 15.18 29.40 4.74
CA PHE A 47 14.16 29.68 3.72
C PHE A 47 13.43 30.98 4.01
N GLY A 48 13.32 31.85 3.00
CA GLY A 48 12.85 33.22 3.12
C GLY A 48 11.61 33.51 2.30
N ALA A 49 10.82 34.47 2.78
CA ALA A 49 9.75 35.15 2.05
C ALA A 49 10.28 36.48 1.52
N TYR A 50 10.09 36.71 0.22
CA TYR A 50 10.56 37.91 -0.46
C TYR A 50 9.40 38.69 -1.08
N ALA A 51 9.36 40.01 -0.85
CA ALA A 51 8.51 40.95 -1.58
C ALA A 51 9.41 41.99 -2.25
N ASP A 52 9.26 42.18 -3.56
CA ASP A 52 10.08 43.12 -4.35
C ASP A 52 11.59 42.95 -4.11
N ALA A 53 12.04 41.69 -4.07
CA ALA A 53 13.41 41.25 -3.77
C ALA A 53 13.93 41.52 -2.35
N MET A 54 13.14 42.17 -1.47
CA MET A 54 13.47 42.36 -0.06
C MET A 54 13.05 41.14 0.77
N LEU A 55 13.94 40.65 1.64
CA LEU A 55 13.61 39.62 2.62
C LEU A 55 12.66 40.22 3.68
N ILE A 56 11.46 39.64 3.81
CA ILE A 56 10.40 40.13 4.71
C ILE A 56 9.97 39.08 5.75
N GLY A 57 10.66 37.94 5.80
CA GLY A 57 10.47 36.89 6.77
C GLY A 57 11.28 35.64 6.42
N PHE A 58 11.58 34.79 7.39
CA PHE A 58 12.35 33.56 7.16
C PHE A 58 12.04 32.47 8.20
N VAL A 59 12.46 31.25 7.87
CA VAL A 59 12.54 30.08 8.76
C VAL A 59 13.94 29.51 8.62
N ASN A 60 14.55 29.11 9.74
CA ASN A 60 15.82 28.40 9.73
C ASN A 60 15.83 27.23 10.70
N GLY A 61 16.60 26.20 10.37
CA GLY A 61 16.80 25.04 11.22
C GLY A 61 18.16 24.37 11.01
N THR A 62 18.51 23.43 11.89
CA THR A 62 19.67 22.55 11.73
C THR A 62 19.27 21.10 11.96
N LEU A 63 19.92 20.19 11.24
CA LEU A 63 19.77 18.76 11.45
C LEU A 63 20.53 18.26 12.69
N ALA A 64 19.95 17.26 13.35
CA ALA A 64 20.51 16.50 14.46
C ALA A 64 20.34 14.99 14.21
N THR A 65 21.17 14.19 14.89
CA THR A 65 21.16 12.72 14.83
C THR A 65 20.20 12.09 15.85
N SER A 66 19.84 12.83 16.89
CA SER A 66 18.86 12.45 17.92
C SER A 66 17.54 13.22 17.73
N ASP A 67 16.44 12.61 18.16
CA ASP A 67 15.12 13.25 18.15
C ASP A 67 14.82 14.06 19.41
N GLU A 68 15.73 14.05 20.39
CA GLU A 68 15.64 14.87 21.58
C GLU A 68 16.11 16.31 21.31
N LEU A 69 15.29 17.28 21.75
CA LEU A 69 15.67 18.68 21.78
C LEU A 69 16.54 18.94 23.01
N THR A 70 17.86 18.80 22.85
CA THR A 70 18.89 19.17 23.85
C THR A 70 19.58 20.48 23.47
N GLU A 71 20.23 21.15 24.41
CA GLU A 71 21.02 22.35 24.10
C GLU A 71 22.13 22.06 23.07
N GLU A 72 22.72 20.88 23.11
CA GLU A 72 23.72 20.44 22.11
C GLU A 72 23.09 20.29 20.72
N ALA A 73 21.92 19.66 20.63
CA ALA A 73 21.19 19.48 19.37
C ALA A 73 20.73 20.81 18.77
N LEU A 74 20.44 21.81 19.60
CA LEU A 74 20.09 23.16 19.16
C LEU A 74 21.30 24.00 18.72
N ASN A 75 22.52 23.63 19.11
CA ASN A 75 23.75 24.38 18.82
C ASN A 75 24.69 23.70 17.80
N SER A 76 24.28 22.56 17.26
CA SER A 76 25.03 21.76 16.28
C SER A 76 24.26 21.57 14.96
N HIS A 77 24.99 21.12 13.95
CA HIS A 77 24.42 20.66 12.68
C HIS A 77 25.15 19.41 12.25
N ASP A 78 24.40 18.35 11.98
CA ASP A 78 24.90 17.12 11.37
C ASP A 78 24.26 16.93 10.00
N ALA A 79 25.05 16.98 8.93
CA ALA A 79 24.55 16.83 7.55
C ALA A 79 23.93 15.45 7.26
N LEU A 80 24.20 14.45 8.10
CA LEU A 80 23.59 13.11 8.04
C LEU A 80 22.47 12.93 9.06
N GLY A 81 22.18 13.96 9.86
CA GLY A 81 21.09 13.98 10.83
C GLY A 81 19.73 13.78 10.16
N ARG A 82 18.79 13.18 10.88
CA ARG A 82 17.43 12.87 10.36
C ARG A 82 16.34 13.73 11.00
N TYR A 83 16.71 14.53 12.00
CA TYR A 83 15.78 15.33 12.79
C TYR A 83 16.10 16.82 12.59
N LEU A 84 15.15 17.58 12.05
CA LEU A 84 15.34 19.00 11.77
C LEU A 84 14.80 19.87 12.91
N ASN A 85 15.67 20.60 13.59
CA ASN A 85 15.29 21.52 14.67
C ASN A 85 15.13 22.93 14.10
N ILE A 86 13.92 23.49 14.14
CA ILE A 86 13.66 24.88 13.78
C ILE A 86 14.12 25.78 14.92
N HIS A 87 14.93 26.79 14.59
CA HIS A 87 15.46 27.77 15.54
C HIS A 87 14.62 29.03 15.61
N SER A 88 14.19 29.56 14.47
CA SER A 88 13.33 30.74 14.45
C SER A 88 12.44 30.82 13.22
N ILE A 89 11.28 31.46 13.41
CA ILE A 89 10.27 31.75 12.38
C ILE A 89 9.92 33.22 12.50
N VAL A 90 10.41 34.01 11.55
CA VAL A 90 10.35 35.47 11.61
C VAL A 90 9.52 36.01 10.47
N VAL A 91 8.68 37.00 10.77
CA VAL A 91 7.99 37.82 9.79
C VAL A 91 8.11 39.28 10.21
N ASP A 92 8.50 40.13 9.26
CA ASP A 92 8.58 41.57 9.42
C ASP A 92 7.26 42.14 9.95
N ALA A 93 7.34 43.08 10.90
CA ALA A 93 6.19 43.65 11.58
C ALA A 93 5.13 44.23 10.62
N ALA A 94 5.54 44.84 9.50
CA ALA A 94 4.64 45.41 8.50
C ALA A 94 3.79 44.35 7.76
N TYR A 95 4.25 43.09 7.77
CA TYR A 95 3.64 41.96 7.06
C TYR A 95 2.94 40.95 7.99
N ARG A 96 2.97 41.17 9.32
CA ARG A 96 2.27 40.34 10.31
C ARG A 96 0.74 40.43 10.15
N ARG A 97 0.03 39.42 10.67
CA ARG A 97 -1.45 39.29 10.63
C ARG A 97 -2.07 39.22 9.21
N ARG A 98 -1.26 39.05 8.17
CA ARG A 98 -1.71 38.85 6.76
C ARG A 98 -1.61 37.39 6.29
N GLY A 99 -1.48 36.44 7.22
CA GLY A 99 -1.30 35.01 6.91
C GLY A 99 0.08 34.61 6.37
N LEU A 100 1.03 35.55 6.29
CA LEU A 100 2.36 35.29 5.71
C LEU A 100 3.14 34.22 6.47
N ALA A 101 3.18 34.26 7.80
CA ALA A 101 3.87 33.25 8.63
C ALA A 101 3.37 31.83 8.33
N LYS A 102 2.05 31.66 8.19
CA LYS A 102 1.42 30.36 7.88
C LYS A 102 1.82 29.86 6.49
N ARG A 103 1.82 30.75 5.50
CA ARG A 103 2.22 30.42 4.12
C ARG A 103 3.71 30.07 4.04
N LEU A 104 4.56 30.85 4.72
CA LEU A 104 6.00 30.63 4.80
C LEU A 104 6.33 29.29 5.47
N LEU A 105 5.75 29.02 6.64
CA LEU A 105 5.99 27.76 7.36
C LEU A 105 5.50 26.53 6.58
N ARG A 106 4.34 26.61 5.91
CA ARG A 106 3.86 25.53 5.04
C ARG A 106 4.77 25.28 3.83
N ALA A 107 5.26 26.34 3.19
CA ALA A 107 6.21 26.22 2.10
C ALA A 107 7.54 25.61 2.56
N TYR A 108 8.02 26.00 3.75
CA TYR A 108 9.19 25.41 4.40
C TYR A 108 9.02 23.91 4.68
N ILE A 109 7.91 23.52 5.33
CA ILE A 109 7.61 22.10 5.61
C ILE A 109 7.55 21.30 4.31
N GLY A 110 6.85 21.80 3.28
CA GLY A 110 6.75 21.11 1.99
C GLY A 110 8.13 20.78 1.41
N ARG A 111 9.04 21.76 1.41
CA ARG A 111 10.43 21.57 0.99
C ARG A 111 11.18 20.54 1.84
N VAL A 112 11.06 20.61 3.17
CA VAL A 112 11.76 19.69 4.07
C VAL A 112 11.23 18.26 3.94
N VAL A 113 9.92 18.08 3.78
CA VAL A 113 9.31 16.76 3.59
C VAL A 113 9.72 16.13 2.26
N ASP A 114 10.10 16.92 1.25
CA ASP A 114 10.69 16.41 0.01
C ASP A 114 12.15 15.94 0.19
N GLU A 115 12.82 16.30 1.30
CA GLU A 115 14.16 15.80 1.63
C GLU A 115 14.06 14.39 2.22
N ALA A 116 14.40 13.38 1.42
CA ALA A 116 14.16 11.96 1.72
C ALA A 116 14.73 11.43 3.05
N HIS A 117 15.69 12.12 3.67
CA HIS A 117 16.36 11.69 4.90
C HIS A 117 15.76 12.30 6.19
N VAL A 118 14.99 13.39 6.09
CA VAL A 118 14.42 14.08 7.25
C VAL A 118 13.12 13.37 7.66
N VAL A 119 13.10 12.80 8.87
CA VAL A 119 11.93 12.05 9.37
C VAL A 119 11.04 12.89 10.27
N ARG A 120 11.55 13.98 10.84
CA ARG A 120 10.78 14.83 11.76
C ARG A 120 11.33 16.24 11.79
N ILE A 121 10.44 17.21 11.93
CA ILE A 121 10.78 18.60 12.28
C ILE A 121 10.38 18.82 13.73
N ALA A 122 11.25 19.41 14.53
CA ALA A 122 10.99 19.73 15.93
C ALA A 122 11.25 21.22 16.21
N MET A 123 10.59 21.78 17.22
CA MET A 123 10.83 23.14 17.69
C MET A 123 10.39 23.30 19.15
N ILE A 124 10.88 24.35 19.80
CA ILE A 124 10.36 24.84 21.08
C ILE A 124 9.52 26.08 20.80
N SER A 125 8.31 26.13 21.35
CA SER A 125 7.41 27.29 21.22
C SER A 125 6.93 27.77 22.57
N ASP A 126 6.83 29.10 22.69
CA ASP A 126 6.10 29.73 23.78
C ASP A 126 4.59 29.36 23.70
N PRO A 127 3.89 29.16 24.83
CA PRO A 127 2.49 28.71 24.86
C PRO A 127 1.52 29.52 23.97
N PRO A 128 1.60 30.86 23.85
CA PRO A 128 0.68 31.64 23.02
C PRO A 128 0.74 31.32 21.52
N LEU A 129 1.86 30.77 21.02
CA LEU A 129 2.06 30.44 19.61
C LEU A 129 1.71 28.98 19.25
N VAL A 130 1.47 28.12 20.24
CA VAL A 130 1.21 26.68 20.00
C VAL A 130 0.01 26.46 19.09
N LYS A 131 -1.10 27.20 19.29
CA LYS A 131 -2.29 27.09 18.43
C LYS A 131 -1.99 27.39 16.96
N PHE A 132 -1.07 28.32 16.69
CA PHE A 132 -0.64 28.64 15.34
C PHE A 132 0.11 27.46 14.69
N TYR A 133 1.05 26.84 15.41
CA TYR A 133 1.84 25.71 14.91
C TYR A 133 1.00 24.44 14.74
N VAL A 134 0.10 24.15 15.67
CA VAL A 134 -0.88 23.05 15.51
C VAL A 134 -1.74 23.27 14.28
N GLY A 135 -2.17 24.51 14.00
CA GLY A 135 -2.86 24.88 12.75
C GLY A 135 -2.01 24.75 11.47
N CYS A 136 -0.72 24.46 11.60
CA CYS A 136 0.22 24.16 10.52
C CYS A 136 0.60 22.67 10.44
N GLY A 137 0.07 21.82 11.33
CA GLY A 137 0.27 20.36 11.33
C GLY A 137 1.19 19.83 12.43
N PHE A 138 1.74 20.70 13.28
CA PHE A 138 2.56 20.26 14.42
C PHE A 138 1.70 19.65 15.53
N ARG A 139 2.31 18.80 16.35
CA ARG A 139 1.72 18.21 17.56
C ARG A 139 2.58 18.59 18.76
N VAL A 140 1.94 18.89 19.88
CA VAL A 140 2.63 19.10 21.17
C VAL A 140 3.06 17.74 21.71
N THR A 141 4.34 17.60 22.08
CA THR A 141 4.87 16.35 22.63
C THR A 141 4.96 16.41 24.16
N ARG A 142 5.65 17.43 24.69
CA ARG A 142 5.88 17.62 26.12
C ARG A 142 6.21 19.07 26.46
N GLN A 143 6.26 19.37 27.75
CA GLN A 143 6.90 20.58 28.26
C GLN A 143 8.42 20.47 28.06
N SER A 144 9.03 21.52 27.51
CA SER A 144 10.46 21.55 27.22
C SER A 144 11.28 21.52 28.52
N PRO A 145 12.29 20.65 28.63
CA PRO A 145 13.25 20.71 29.72
C PRO A 145 14.22 21.91 29.57
N ILE A 146 14.31 22.48 28.37
CA ILE A 146 15.11 23.67 28.08
C ILE A 146 14.26 24.91 28.34
N ALA A 147 14.70 25.74 29.30
CA ALA A 147 14.06 27.00 29.63
C ALA A 147 14.61 28.14 28.76
N HIS A 148 13.72 28.78 27.98
CA HIS A 148 14.02 30.02 27.25
C HIS A 148 13.12 31.14 27.78
N GLY A 149 13.50 31.73 28.92
CA GLY A 149 12.76 32.82 29.58
C GLY A 149 11.94 32.38 30.79
N ASP A 150 10.95 33.19 31.17
CA ASP A 150 10.21 33.07 32.45
C ASP A 150 9.13 31.96 32.46
N GLU A 151 8.63 31.54 31.29
CA GLU A 151 7.68 30.43 31.14
C GLU A 151 8.33 29.25 30.40
N ALA A 152 8.05 28.03 30.85
CA ALA A 152 8.52 26.83 30.19
C ALA A 152 7.85 26.66 28.81
N GLY A 153 8.66 26.62 27.77
CA GLY A 153 8.19 26.35 26.41
C GLY A 153 7.61 24.94 26.25
N LEU A 154 6.87 24.73 25.16
CA LEU A 154 6.38 23.42 24.75
C LEU A 154 7.22 22.93 23.57
N GLU A 155 7.58 21.65 23.57
CA GLU A 155 8.15 21.00 22.41
C GLU A 155 7.03 20.61 21.44
N LEU A 156 7.26 20.87 20.16
CA LEU A 156 6.35 20.51 19.09
C LEU A 156 7.09 19.76 18.00
N THR A 157 6.41 18.78 17.41
CA THR A 157 6.95 17.99 16.31
C THR A 157 6.00 17.94 15.12
N PHE A 158 6.56 17.81 13.92
CA PHE A 158 5.88 17.52 12.68
C PHE A 158 6.52 16.26 12.09
N ASP A 159 5.73 15.22 11.89
CA ASP A 159 6.21 13.98 11.27
C ASP A 159 6.36 14.19 9.76
N CYS A 160 7.59 14.02 9.26
CA CYS A 160 7.87 14.18 7.83
C CYS A 160 7.61 12.90 7.05
N ALA A 161 7.37 11.76 7.72
CA ALA A 161 6.89 10.57 7.06
C ALA A 161 5.53 10.86 6.43
N ARG A 162 5.50 10.94 5.09
CA ARG A 162 4.24 11.04 4.36
C ARG A 162 3.42 9.78 4.65
N PRO A 163 2.16 9.92 5.08
CA PRO A 163 1.29 8.76 5.21
C PRO A 163 1.23 8.02 3.86
N ILE A 164 1.49 6.72 3.89
CA ILE A 164 1.45 5.91 2.66
C ILE A 164 0.02 5.42 2.47
N PRO A 165 -0.66 5.75 1.34
CA PRO A 165 -2.02 5.29 1.11
C PRO A 165 -2.12 3.78 1.14
N VAL A 166 -3.11 3.27 1.88
CA VAL A 166 -3.49 1.87 1.88
C VAL A 166 -5.00 1.75 1.68
N VAL A 167 -5.41 0.87 0.78
CA VAL A 167 -6.81 0.63 0.44
C VAL A 167 -7.09 -0.86 0.56
N GLN A 168 -8.12 -1.23 1.32
CA GLN A 168 -8.58 -2.62 1.37
C GLN A 168 -9.71 -2.81 0.36
N VAL A 169 -9.57 -3.84 -0.47
CA VAL A 169 -10.50 -4.15 -1.54
C VAL A 169 -10.86 -5.62 -1.48
N ASP A 170 -12.14 -5.90 -1.60
CA ASP A 170 -12.66 -7.25 -1.77
C ASP A 170 -12.75 -7.56 -3.27
N ALA A 171 -11.86 -8.42 -3.76
CA ALA A 171 -11.85 -8.88 -5.15
C ALA A 171 -12.81 -10.06 -5.36
N PHE A 172 -13.35 -10.18 -6.57
CA PHE A 172 -14.41 -11.15 -6.93
C PHE A 172 -15.68 -11.02 -6.06
N ALA A 173 -15.99 -9.77 -5.67
CA ALA A 173 -17.09 -9.43 -4.80
C ALA A 173 -18.11 -8.50 -5.50
N THR A 174 -19.39 -8.69 -5.20
CA THR A 174 -20.45 -7.75 -5.62
C THR A 174 -20.88 -6.80 -4.50
N LYS A 175 -20.60 -7.17 -3.25
CA LYS A 175 -20.86 -6.42 -2.04
C LYS A 175 -19.64 -6.45 -1.12
N ALA A 176 -19.57 -5.49 -0.21
CA ALA A 176 -18.55 -5.49 0.82
C ALA A 176 -18.62 -6.77 1.68
N TYR A 177 -17.45 -7.24 2.11
CA TYR A 177 -17.23 -8.40 2.98
C TYR A 177 -17.49 -9.78 2.32
N GLU A 178 -17.75 -9.80 1.02
CA GLU A 178 -17.70 -11.00 0.16
C GLU A 178 -16.32 -11.09 -0.52
N GLY A 179 -16.08 -12.11 -1.33
CA GLY A 179 -14.87 -12.21 -2.15
C GLY A 179 -13.58 -12.43 -1.35
N ASN A 180 -12.44 -12.11 -1.98
CA ASN A 180 -11.12 -12.24 -1.39
C ASN A 180 -10.52 -10.85 -1.07
N PRO A 181 -10.30 -10.53 0.22
CA PRO A 181 -9.76 -9.24 0.63
C PRO A 181 -8.27 -9.13 0.31
N ALA A 182 -7.86 -7.99 -0.25
CA ALA A 182 -6.46 -7.61 -0.40
C ALA A 182 -6.23 -6.17 0.06
N ALA A 183 -5.08 -5.93 0.69
CA ALA A 183 -4.61 -4.58 0.98
C ALA A 183 -3.73 -4.08 -0.18
N ILE A 184 -4.00 -2.88 -0.67
CA ILE A 184 -3.29 -2.25 -1.78
C ILE A 184 -2.56 -1.02 -1.26
N VAL A 185 -1.24 -1.05 -1.29
CA VAL A 185 -0.36 0.02 -0.81
C VAL A 185 0.21 0.75 -2.02
N ILE A 186 -0.10 2.04 -2.13
CA ILE A 186 0.31 2.89 -3.26
C ILE A 186 1.60 3.61 -2.89
N LEU A 187 2.67 3.33 -3.64
CA LEU A 187 4.00 3.89 -3.44
C LEU A 187 4.40 4.78 -4.62
N THR A 188 5.30 5.73 -4.37
CA THR A 188 6.07 6.36 -5.44
C THR A 188 7.11 5.38 -6.00
N SER A 189 7.61 5.62 -7.23
CA SER A 189 8.69 4.82 -7.81
C SER A 189 9.93 4.77 -6.90
N ALA A 190 10.34 5.92 -6.36
CA ALA A 190 11.49 6.00 -5.45
C ALA A 190 11.27 5.17 -4.18
N GLN A 191 10.06 5.22 -3.62
CA GLN A 191 9.70 4.41 -2.46
C GLN A 191 9.74 2.91 -2.77
N PHE A 192 9.20 2.50 -3.91
CA PHE A 192 9.14 1.10 -4.30
C PHE A 192 10.54 0.47 -4.51
N HIS A 193 11.49 1.26 -5.01
CA HIS A 193 12.83 0.82 -5.41
C HIS A 193 13.94 1.12 -4.39
N ARG A 194 13.60 1.63 -3.21
CA ARG A 194 14.60 1.92 -2.17
C ARG A 194 15.30 0.64 -1.67
N PRO A 195 16.51 0.77 -1.09
CA PRO A 195 17.10 -0.30 -0.30
C PRO A 195 16.17 -0.76 0.83
N ASP A 196 16.12 -2.06 1.07
CA ASP A 196 15.32 -2.73 2.12
C ASP A 196 13.79 -2.56 1.99
N ALA A 197 13.30 -2.14 0.81
CA ALA A 197 11.87 -2.00 0.55
C ALA A 197 11.10 -3.31 0.80
N ASP A 198 11.70 -4.44 0.42
CA ASP A 198 11.16 -5.79 0.61
C ASP A 198 10.98 -6.15 2.09
N VAL A 199 11.95 -5.81 2.94
CA VAL A 199 11.86 -6.02 4.39
C VAL A 199 10.69 -5.23 4.98
N TRP A 200 10.52 -3.98 4.56
CA TRP A 200 9.37 -3.17 4.99
C TRP A 200 8.05 -3.71 4.45
N MET A 201 7.99 -4.06 3.16
CA MET A 201 6.79 -4.61 2.51
C MET A 201 6.32 -5.89 3.21
N GLN A 202 7.25 -6.77 3.59
CA GLN A 202 6.95 -7.99 4.35
C GLN A 202 6.37 -7.69 5.73
N ARG A 203 6.90 -6.68 6.44
CA ARG A 203 6.36 -6.25 7.76
C ARG A 203 4.96 -5.68 7.64
N VAL A 204 4.69 -4.88 6.61
CA VAL A 204 3.35 -4.35 6.35
C VAL A 204 2.38 -5.47 5.99
N ALA A 205 2.80 -6.43 5.16
CA ALA A 205 1.95 -7.58 4.83
C ALA A 205 1.61 -8.43 6.05
N LEU A 206 2.57 -8.62 6.97
CA LEU A 206 2.35 -9.27 8.25
C LEU A 206 1.35 -8.50 9.13
N GLU A 207 1.48 -7.17 9.23
CA GLU A 207 0.57 -6.31 9.99
C GLU A 207 -0.86 -6.32 9.42
N CYS A 208 -1.00 -6.30 8.09
CA CYS A 208 -2.30 -6.38 7.42
C CYS A 208 -2.99 -7.74 7.64
N ASN A 209 -2.20 -8.83 7.72
CA ASN A 209 -2.67 -10.19 7.98
C ASN A 209 -3.86 -10.64 7.09
N LEU A 210 -3.82 -10.26 5.81
CA LEU A 210 -4.73 -10.74 4.76
C LEU A 210 -4.02 -11.84 3.94
N SER A 211 -4.74 -12.51 3.03
CA SER A 211 -4.14 -13.48 2.10
C SER A 211 -2.94 -12.85 1.38
N GLU A 212 -3.13 -11.64 0.81
CA GLU A 212 -2.06 -10.87 0.22
C GLU A 212 -2.20 -9.36 0.46
N THR A 213 -1.05 -8.72 0.61
CA THR A 213 -0.87 -7.27 0.46
C THR A 213 -0.12 -7.00 -0.84
N ALA A 214 -0.69 -6.16 -1.70
CA ALA A 214 -0.12 -5.74 -2.96
C ALA A 214 0.51 -4.34 -2.84
N PHE A 215 1.74 -4.19 -3.32
CA PHE A 215 2.43 -2.90 -3.36
C PHE A 215 2.55 -2.48 -4.82
N VAL A 216 2.09 -1.27 -5.12
CA VAL A 216 2.02 -0.75 -6.50
C VAL A 216 2.70 0.60 -6.63
N ALA A 217 3.44 0.80 -7.72
CA ALA A 217 4.10 2.07 -8.01
C ALA A 217 4.08 2.40 -9.51
N PRO A 218 3.99 3.69 -9.88
CA PRO A 218 3.97 4.11 -11.28
C PRO A 218 5.31 3.86 -11.97
N ARG A 219 5.24 3.59 -13.28
CA ARG A 219 6.36 3.51 -14.23
C ARG A 219 6.00 4.29 -15.50
N ASP A 220 6.98 4.48 -16.38
CA ASP A 220 6.73 5.10 -17.71
C ASP A 220 5.85 4.22 -18.61
N ASP A 221 5.98 2.90 -18.49
CA ASP A 221 5.32 1.88 -19.32
C ASP A 221 4.20 1.11 -18.60
N GLY A 222 3.75 1.59 -17.45
CA GLY A 222 2.70 0.95 -16.66
C GLY A 222 2.93 1.09 -15.16
N PHE A 223 2.87 -0.01 -14.43
CA PHE A 223 3.06 -0.03 -12.97
C PHE A 223 3.94 -1.19 -12.54
N SER A 224 4.79 -0.98 -11.53
CA SER A 224 5.45 -2.08 -10.81
C SER A 224 4.45 -2.67 -9.81
N LEU A 225 4.40 -4.00 -9.67
CA LEU A 225 3.52 -4.67 -8.71
C LEU A 225 4.23 -5.85 -8.04
N ARG A 226 4.12 -5.92 -6.72
CA ARG A 226 4.61 -7.03 -5.87
C ARG A 226 3.53 -7.46 -4.90
N TRP A 227 3.53 -8.73 -4.51
CA TRP A 227 2.57 -9.29 -3.57
C TRP A 227 3.27 -10.04 -2.47
N PHE A 228 2.78 -9.86 -1.25
CA PHE A 228 3.31 -10.50 -0.08
C PHE A 228 2.16 -11.12 0.71
N THR A 229 2.32 -12.38 1.07
CA THR A 229 1.57 -12.97 2.19
C THR A 229 2.19 -12.46 3.50
N PRO A 230 1.59 -12.77 4.66
CA PRO A 230 2.18 -12.42 5.95
C PRO A 230 3.60 -12.98 6.17
N THR A 231 4.01 -14.01 5.42
CA THR A 231 5.27 -14.73 5.64
C THR A 231 6.27 -14.64 4.49
N THR A 232 5.83 -14.36 3.25
CA THR A 232 6.74 -14.36 2.09
C THR A 232 6.21 -13.53 0.92
N GLU A 233 7.12 -13.12 0.02
CA GLU A 233 6.76 -12.58 -1.29
C GLU A 233 6.36 -13.73 -2.24
N VAL A 234 5.25 -13.56 -2.96
CA VAL A 234 4.78 -14.55 -3.96
C VAL A 234 5.01 -14.04 -5.38
N PRO A 235 5.34 -14.93 -6.34
CA PRO A 235 5.68 -14.52 -7.70
C PRO A 235 4.47 -14.04 -8.52
N LEU A 236 3.26 -14.47 -8.16
CA LEU A 236 2.01 -14.19 -8.86
C LEU A 236 0.82 -14.28 -7.91
N CYS A 237 -0.07 -13.29 -7.93
CA CYS A 237 -1.36 -13.34 -7.22
C CYS A 237 -2.49 -12.74 -8.06
N GLY A 238 -3.57 -13.49 -8.29
CA GLY A 238 -4.68 -13.03 -9.14
C GLY A 238 -5.56 -11.97 -8.47
N HIS A 239 -6.13 -12.26 -7.32
CA HIS A 239 -7.14 -11.39 -6.69
C HIS A 239 -6.54 -10.04 -6.25
N ALA A 240 -5.32 -10.02 -5.72
CA ALA A 240 -4.64 -8.80 -5.34
C ALA A 240 -4.22 -7.95 -6.56
N THR A 241 -3.98 -8.58 -7.72
CA THR A 241 -3.83 -7.86 -9.01
C THR A 241 -5.14 -7.20 -9.45
N LEU A 242 -6.26 -7.91 -9.33
CA LEU A 242 -7.60 -7.35 -9.61
C LEU A 242 -7.89 -6.15 -8.72
N ALA A 243 -7.65 -6.31 -7.41
CA ALA A 243 -7.80 -5.25 -6.43
C ALA A 243 -6.90 -4.05 -6.70
N ALA A 244 -5.62 -4.26 -7.06
CA ALA A 244 -4.72 -3.18 -7.43
C ALA A 244 -5.23 -2.41 -8.66
N ALA A 245 -5.69 -3.12 -9.70
CA ALA A 245 -6.28 -2.49 -10.87
C ALA A 245 -7.54 -1.68 -10.52
N HIS A 246 -8.40 -2.22 -9.65
CA HIS A 246 -9.60 -1.52 -9.14
C HIS A 246 -9.24 -0.19 -8.52
N VAL A 247 -8.27 -0.17 -7.61
CA VAL A 247 -7.81 1.07 -6.97
C VAL A 247 -7.25 2.06 -7.98
N LEU A 248 -6.42 1.59 -8.93
CA LEU A 248 -5.82 2.47 -9.94
C LEU A 248 -6.86 3.10 -10.89
N PHE A 249 -7.92 2.37 -11.24
CA PHE A 249 -9.03 2.91 -12.02
C PHE A 249 -9.91 3.85 -11.19
N GLU A 250 -10.30 3.44 -9.98
CA GLU A 250 -11.17 4.20 -9.08
C GLU A 250 -10.55 5.54 -8.66
N ASP A 251 -9.24 5.56 -8.41
CA ASP A 251 -8.50 6.78 -7.99
C ASP A 251 -8.01 7.62 -9.18
N GLY A 252 -8.30 7.21 -10.41
CA GLY A 252 -7.92 7.96 -11.62
C GLY A 252 -6.43 7.93 -11.95
N HIS A 253 -5.68 6.98 -11.39
CA HIS A 253 -4.27 6.75 -11.76
C HIS A 253 -4.14 6.13 -13.16
N CYS A 254 -5.18 5.45 -13.65
CA CYS A 254 -5.26 4.93 -15.00
C CYS A 254 -6.67 5.13 -15.57
N SER A 255 -6.77 5.38 -16.88
CA SER A 255 -8.07 5.43 -17.57
C SER A 255 -8.60 4.01 -17.81
N THR A 256 -9.90 3.82 -17.63
CA THR A 256 -10.61 2.55 -17.88
C THR A 256 -10.62 2.15 -19.36
N ASP A 257 -10.33 3.07 -20.29
CA ASP A 257 -10.31 2.80 -21.72
C ASP A 257 -8.98 2.17 -22.19
N LYS A 258 -7.99 2.06 -21.30
CA LYS A 258 -6.66 1.54 -21.61
C LYS A 258 -6.42 0.21 -20.90
N SER A 259 -5.65 -0.66 -21.55
CA SER A 259 -5.00 -1.77 -20.86
C SER A 259 -4.01 -1.24 -19.85
N LEU A 260 -4.06 -1.83 -18.66
CA LEU A 260 -3.11 -1.59 -17.60
C LEU A 260 -2.10 -2.75 -17.59
N HIS A 261 -0.82 -2.41 -17.52
CA HIS A 261 0.28 -3.36 -17.52
C HIS A 261 1.02 -3.30 -16.18
N PHE A 262 1.09 -4.45 -15.50
CA PHE A 262 1.86 -4.63 -14.28
C PHE A 262 3.15 -5.36 -14.57
N HIS A 263 4.28 -4.79 -14.15
CA HIS A 263 5.60 -5.41 -14.19
C HIS A 263 5.86 -6.14 -12.87
N THR A 264 6.03 -7.46 -12.95
CA THR A 264 6.02 -8.37 -11.81
C THR A 264 7.14 -9.39 -11.93
N LYS A 265 7.41 -10.18 -10.87
CA LYS A 265 8.40 -11.28 -10.92
C LYS A 265 8.04 -12.35 -11.95
N SER A 266 6.76 -12.54 -12.24
CA SER A 266 6.27 -13.48 -13.27
C SER A 266 6.14 -12.86 -14.67
N GLY A 267 6.72 -11.68 -14.89
CA GLY A 267 6.62 -10.93 -16.15
C GLY A 267 5.47 -9.93 -16.16
N ILE A 268 5.01 -9.56 -17.36
CA ILE A 268 3.99 -8.52 -17.52
C ILE A 268 2.59 -9.14 -17.44
N LEU A 269 1.78 -8.66 -16.49
CA LEU A 269 0.36 -8.96 -16.40
C LEU A 269 -0.45 -7.84 -17.03
N SER A 270 -1.40 -8.20 -17.89
CA SER A 270 -2.29 -7.26 -18.54
C SER A 270 -3.70 -7.37 -17.95
N VAL A 271 -4.25 -6.23 -17.57
CA VAL A 271 -5.59 -6.07 -17.02
C VAL A 271 -6.36 -5.02 -17.81
N GLN A 272 -7.67 -5.23 -17.94
CA GLN A 272 -8.58 -4.33 -18.66
C GLN A 272 -9.83 -4.12 -17.81
N ALA A 273 -10.31 -2.89 -17.75
CA ALA A 273 -11.66 -2.62 -17.28
C ALA A 273 -12.65 -3.15 -18.33
N VAL A 274 -13.72 -3.78 -17.86
CA VAL A 274 -14.81 -4.30 -18.69
C VAL A 274 -16.09 -3.61 -18.25
N PRO A 275 -16.74 -2.82 -19.12
CA PRO A 275 -18.00 -2.17 -18.77
C PRO A 275 -19.09 -3.23 -18.56
N LEU A 276 -19.87 -3.04 -17.51
CA LEU A 276 -21.08 -3.80 -17.21
C LEU A 276 -22.31 -2.90 -17.36
N GLU A 277 -23.50 -3.51 -17.27
CA GLU A 277 -24.76 -2.75 -17.24
C GLU A 277 -24.80 -1.76 -16.06
N HIS A 278 -25.64 -0.73 -16.20
CA HIS A 278 -25.86 0.30 -15.18
C HIS A 278 -24.58 1.08 -14.76
N GLY A 279 -23.60 1.20 -15.66
CA GLY A 279 -22.38 1.95 -15.41
C GLY A 279 -21.43 1.31 -14.41
N GLN A 280 -21.62 0.02 -14.11
CA GLN A 280 -20.71 -0.75 -13.27
C GLN A 280 -19.51 -1.24 -14.10
N GLN A 281 -18.43 -1.61 -13.42
CA GLN A 281 -17.24 -2.13 -14.08
C GLN A 281 -16.80 -3.45 -13.45
N ALA A 282 -16.34 -4.36 -14.30
CA ALA A 282 -15.53 -5.51 -13.92
C ALA A 282 -14.09 -5.30 -14.39
N ILE A 283 -13.21 -6.17 -13.93
CA ILE A 283 -11.80 -6.18 -14.30
C ILE A 283 -11.50 -7.56 -14.84
N ARG A 284 -10.94 -7.60 -16.06
CA ARG A 284 -10.47 -8.81 -16.71
C ARG A 284 -8.95 -8.87 -16.64
N MET A 285 -8.42 -10.00 -16.18
CA MET A 285 -7.00 -10.33 -16.23
C MET A 285 -6.74 -11.53 -17.13
N SER A 286 -5.57 -11.59 -17.75
CA SER A 286 -5.12 -12.74 -18.54
C SER A 286 -4.02 -13.50 -17.82
N LEU A 287 -4.25 -14.79 -17.55
CA LEU A 287 -3.32 -15.69 -16.87
C LEU A 287 -3.04 -16.94 -17.73
N PRO A 288 -1.88 -17.58 -17.58
CA PRO A 288 -1.66 -18.90 -18.18
C PRO A 288 -2.53 -19.96 -17.50
N SER A 289 -2.96 -20.98 -18.25
CA SER A 289 -3.49 -22.21 -17.64
C SER A 289 -2.41 -22.87 -16.79
N LEU A 290 -2.83 -23.56 -15.72
CA LEU A 290 -1.91 -24.41 -14.97
C LEU A 290 -1.63 -25.70 -15.75
N PRO A 291 -0.37 -26.17 -15.79
CA PRO A 291 -0.02 -27.39 -16.49
C PRO A 291 -0.65 -28.61 -15.79
N ARG A 292 -1.28 -29.49 -16.56
CA ARG A 292 -1.77 -30.78 -16.06
C ARG A 292 -0.63 -31.77 -16.00
N HIS A 293 -0.43 -32.41 -14.85
CA HIS A 293 0.49 -33.53 -14.70
C HIS A 293 -0.21 -34.83 -15.08
N ALA A 294 0.40 -35.60 -15.98
CA ALA A 294 -0.13 -36.90 -16.37
C ALA A 294 0.13 -37.93 -15.28
N HIS A 295 -0.93 -38.64 -14.89
CA HIS A 295 -0.89 -39.74 -13.92
C HIS A 295 -1.74 -40.90 -14.44
N ASP A 296 -1.33 -42.12 -14.11
CA ASP A 296 -2.08 -43.33 -14.40
C ASP A 296 -3.14 -43.63 -13.33
N ASP A 297 -3.89 -44.71 -13.52
CA ASP A 297 -4.95 -45.10 -12.59
C ASP A 297 -4.39 -45.59 -11.23
N SER A 298 -3.15 -46.08 -11.19
CA SER A 298 -2.54 -46.54 -9.94
C SER A 298 -2.28 -45.38 -8.98
N TRP A 299 -1.85 -44.23 -9.52
CA TRP A 299 -1.72 -43.00 -8.75
C TRP A 299 -3.06 -42.54 -8.19
N ARG A 300 -4.14 -42.60 -9.00
CA ARG A 300 -5.49 -42.21 -8.56
C ARG A 300 -5.99 -43.11 -7.43
N GLN A 301 -5.78 -44.42 -7.53
CA GLN A 301 -6.14 -45.39 -6.49
C GLN A 301 -5.36 -45.16 -5.18
N LEU A 302 -4.11 -44.71 -5.27
CA LEU A 302 -3.30 -44.37 -4.09
C LEU A 302 -3.77 -43.08 -3.41
N VAL A 303 -4.12 -42.05 -4.20
CA VAL A 303 -4.43 -40.71 -3.70
C VAL A 303 -5.89 -40.58 -3.23
N ALA A 304 -6.84 -41.31 -3.84
CA ALA A 304 -8.26 -41.16 -3.54
C ALA A 304 -8.62 -41.36 -2.05
N PRO A 305 -8.14 -42.41 -1.35
CA PRO A 305 -8.45 -42.59 0.08
C PRO A 305 -7.88 -41.46 0.96
N GLN A 306 -6.71 -40.93 0.61
CA GLN A 306 -6.07 -39.85 1.34
C GLN A 306 -6.85 -38.55 1.18
N LEU A 307 -7.27 -38.23 -0.06
CA LEU A 307 -8.11 -37.06 -0.33
C LEU A 307 -9.48 -37.18 0.33
N ALA A 308 -10.13 -38.34 0.24
CA ALA A 308 -11.43 -38.60 0.85
C ALA A 308 -11.39 -38.36 2.36
N ALA A 309 -10.37 -38.89 3.04
CA ALA A 309 -10.14 -38.64 4.46
C ALA A 309 -9.86 -37.16 4.75
N ALA A 310 -9.01 -36.51 3.95
CA ALA A 310 -8.63 -35.11 4.14
C ALA A 310 -9.77 -34.11 3.92
N VAL A 311 -10.77 -34.44 3.10
CA VAL A 311 -11.94 -33.57 2.82
C VAL A 311 -13.23 -34.08 3.48
N GLY A 312 -13.15 -35.19 4.22
CA GLY A 312 -14.26 -35.73 5.04
C GLY A 312 -15.41 -36.33 4.22
N VAL A 313 -15.11 -37.02 3.11
CA VAL A 313 -16.12 -37.66 2.23
C VAL A 313 -15.81 -39.13 1.99
N ALA A 314 -16.74 -39.87 1.37
CA ALA A 314 -16.47 -41.24 0.95
C ALA A 314 -15.64 -41.28 -0.34
N VAL A 315 -14.87 -42.35 -0.57
CA VAL A 315 -14.05 -42.47 -1.79
C VAL A 315 -14.95 -42.57 -3.03
N GLU A 316 -16.12 -43.19 -2.88
CA GLU A 316 -17.12 -43.38 -3.93
C GLU A 316 -17.77 -42.07 -4.38
N ASP A 317 -17.70 -41.03 -3.56
CA ASP A 317 -18.17 -39.69 -3.88
C ASP A 317 -17.21 -38.91 -4.79
N ILE A 318 -15.97 -39.39 -4.95
CA ILE A 318 -14.97 -38.79 -5.82
C ILE A 318 -15.22 -39.22 -7.26
N VAL A 319 -15.59 -38.26 -8.10
CA VAL A 319 -15.85 -38.44 -9.54
C VAL A 319 -14.54 -38.52 -10.32
N ALA A 320 -13.58 -37.64 -10.00
CA ALA A 320 -12.28 -37.60 -10.66
C ALA A 320 -11.22 -36.92 -9.79
N ILE A 321 -9.97 -37.30 -10.02
CA ILE A 321 -8.79 -36.69 -9.40
C ILE A 321 -7.79 -36.34 -10.51
N ASP A 322 -7.31 -35.10 -10.47
CA ASP A 322 -6.27 -34.59 -11.36
C ASP A 322 -5.22 -33.79 -10.57
N HIS A 323 -4.09 -33.50 -11.21
CA HIS A 323 -3.00 -32.72 -10.63
C HIS A 323 -2.63 -31.59 -11.59
N PHE A 324 -2.76 -30.35 -11.15
CA PHE A 324 -2.49 -29.14 -11.92
C PHE A 324 -1.52 -28.21 -11.18
N GLY A 325 -0.37 -27.91 -11.79
CA GLY A 325 0.67 -27.10 -11.15
C GLY A 325 1.02 -27.65 -9.76
N PRO A 326 0.93 -26.85 -8.68
CA PRO A 326 1.21 -27.32 -7.33
C PRO A 326 0.03 -28.05 -6.65
N SER A 327 -1.15 -28.10 -7.28
CA SER A 327 -2.40 -28.44 -6.59
C SER A 327 -3.04 -29.74 -7.10
N ILE A 328 -3.64 -30.46 -6.17
CA ILE A 328 -4.51 -31.61 -6.49
C ILE A 328 -5.95 -31.10 -6.68
N LEU A 329 -6.58 -31.49 -7.78
CA LEU A 329 -7.99 -31.22 -8.07
C LEU A 329 -8.80 -32.47 -7.73
N CYS A 330 -9.78 -32.31 -6.83
CA CYS A 330 -10.73 -33.34 -6.43
C CYS A 330 -12.14 -32.93 -6.88
N HIS A 331 -12.67 -33.64 -7.88
CA HIS A 331 -14.04 -33.47 -8.33
C HIS A 331 -14.95 -34.42 -7.56
N LEU A 332 -15.91 -33.86 -6.82
CA LEU A 332 -16.89 -34.58 -6.03
C LEU A 332 -18.27 -34.56 -6.66
N GLN A 333 -19.09 -35.54 -6.32
CA GLN A 333 -20.53 -35.45 -6.53
C GLN A 333 -21.11 -34.24 -5.77
N PRO A 334 -22.16 -33.56 -6.29
CA PRO A 334 -22.69 -32.33 -5.67
C PRO A 334 -23.11 -32.51 -4.20
N GLN A 335 -23.72 -33.64 -3.84
CA GLN A 335 -24.15 -33.91 -2.46
C GLN A 335 -22.96 -34.03 -1.50
N ALA A 336 -21.89 -34.70 -1.92
CA ALA A 336 -20.68 -34.86 -1.11
C ALA A 336 -19.90 -33.54 -0.99
N TYR A 337 -19.92 -32.72 -2.04
CA TYR A 337 -19.31 -31.38 -2.03
C TYR A 337 -19.89 -30.49 -0.91
N GLU A 338 -21.21 -30.52 -0.72
CA GLU A 338 -21.87 -29.77 0.35
C GLU A 338 -21.49 -30.28 1.76
N ALA A 339 -21.12 -31.55 1.87
CA ALA A 339 -20.74 -32.20 3.12
C ALA A 339 -19.25 -32.08 3.48
N VAL A 340 -18.41 -31.46 2.62
CA VAL A 340 -16.95 -31.38 2.81
C VAL A 340 -16.58 -30.75 4.14
N GLN A 341 -15.84 -31.51 4.95
CA GLN A 341 -15.20 -31.10 6.21
C GLN A 341 -13.69 -31.32 6.08
N ALA A 342 -12.94 -30.25 5.82
CA ALA A 342 -11.51 -30.34 5.60
C ALA A 342 -10.75 -30.59 6.92
N ASP A 343 -9.92 -31.63 6.93
CA ASP A 343 -8.90 -31.85 7.95
C ASP A 343 -7.61 -31.14 7.52
N PHE A 344 -7.37 -29.96 8.11
CA PHE A 344 -6.20 -29.14 7.76
C PHE A 344 -4.87 -29.80 8.14
N ALA A 345 -4.84 -30.74 9.09
CA ALA A 345 -3.62 -31.47 9.42
C ALA A 345 -3.25 -32.44 8.29
N LEU A 346 -4.24 -33.09 7.68
CA LEU A 346 -4.03 -33.96 6.52
C LEU A 346 -3.70 -33.19 5.24
N LEU A 347 -4.14 -31.93 5.15
CA LEU A 347 -3.88 -31.03 4.02
C LEU A 347 -2.59 -30.20 4.16
N ALA A 348 -1.84 -30.33 5.26
CA ALA A 348 -0.72 -29.46 5.61
C ALA A 348 0.39 -29.37 4.56
N THR A 349 0.53 -30.38 3.69
CA THR A 349 1.58 -30.45 2.65
C THR A 349 1.04 -30.36 1.22
N LEU A 350 -0.27 -30.29 1.02
CA LEU A 350 -0.91 -30.39 -0.29
C LEU A 350 -1.99 -29.32 -0.46
N PRO A 351 -1.85 -28.38 -1.41
CA PRO A 351 -2.94 -27.49 -1.75
C PRO A 351 -3.98 -28.24 -2.59
N VAL A 352 -5.24 -28.21 -2.16
CA VAL A 352 -6.33 -29.00 -2.76
C VAL A 352 -7.44 -28.09 -3.26
N ILE A 353 -7.78 -28.25 -4.54
CA ILE A 353 -8.97 -27.66 -5.17
C ILE A 353 -10.08 -28.70 -5.11
N VAL A 354 -11.17 -28.41 -4.42
CA VAL A 354 -12.38 -29.25 -4.45
C VAL A 354 -13.41 -28.59 -5.34
N THR A 355 -14.02 -29.36 -6.25
CA THR A 355 -15.01 -28.83 -7.20
C THR A 355 -16.16 -29.79 -7.43
N CYS A 356 -17.31 -29.27 -7.83
CA CYS A 356 -18.45 -30.05 -8.29
C CYS A 356 -19.22 -29.29 -9.36
N GLN A 357 -20.04 -29.99 -10.13
CA GLN A 357 -20.96 -29.36 -11.08
C GLN A 357 -22.05 -28.63 -10.29
N ALA A 358 -22.31 -27.37 -10.65
CA ALA A 358 -23.33 -26.58 -9.98
C ALA A 358 -24.73 -26.95 -10.47
N PRO A 359 -25.78 -26.85 -9.63
CA PRO A 359 -27.16 -27.03 -10.06
C PRO A 359 -27.53 -26.01 -11.14
N ILE A 360 -28.26 -26.43 -12.18
CA ILE A 360 -28.67 -25.55 -13.30
C ILE A 360 -29.37 -24.28 -12.79
N ALA A 361 -30.23 -24.42 -11.79
CA ALA A 361 -30.99 -23.31 -11.20
C ALA A 361 -30.11 -22.23 -10.54
N SER A 362 -28.84 -22.56 -10.20
CA SER A 362 -27.91 -21.61 -9.60
C SER A 362 -27.37 -20.57 -10.58
N GLY A 363 -27.42 -20.85 -11.89
CA GLY A 363 -26.80 -20.02 -12.92
C GLY A 363 -25.27 -20.14 -13.02
N TYR A 364 -24.64 -20.99 -12.20
CA TYR A 364 -23.22 -21.32 -12.26
C TYR A 364 -22.99 -22.64 -13.01
N HIS A 365 -21.79 -22.81 -13.56
CA HIS A 365 -21.38 -24.05 -14.22
C HIS A 365 -20.79 -25.03 -13.20
N PHE A 366 -19.99 -24.52 -12.26
CA PHE A 366 -19.36 -25.31 -11.21
C PHE A 366 -19.16 -24.48 -9.94
N PHE A 367 -19.06 -25.20 -8.82
CA PHE A 367 -18.61 -24.67 -7.55
C PHE A 367 -17.19 -25.11 -7.24
N SER A 368 -16.46 -24.30 -6.48
CA SER A 368 -15.09 -24.60 -6.05
C SER A 368 -14.84 -24.22 -4.60
N ARG A 369 -13.90 -24.90 -3.96
CA ARG A 369 -13.26 -24.55 -2.69
C ARG A 369 -11.76 -24.77 -2.85
N PHE A 370 -10.95 -23.98 -2.15
CA PHE A 370 -9.49 -24.11 -2.23
C PHE A 370 -8.87 -24.11 -0.84
N PHE A 371 -8.23 -25.22 -0.51
CA PHE A 371 -7.52 -25.39 0.75
C PHE A 371 -6.03 -25.18 0.50
N ALA A 372 -5.49 -24.06 1.01
CA ALA A 372 -4.14 -23.58 0.73
C ALA A 372 -3.22 -23.73 1.94
N VAL A 373 -3.42 -24.77 2.76
CA VAL A 373 -2.74 -24.95 4.05
C VAL A 373 -1.21 -24.79 3.98
N PRO A 374 -0.51 -25.33 2.95
CA PRO A 374 0.94 -25.12 2.82
C PRO A 374 1.38 -23.65 2.67
N SER A 375 0.45 -22.77 2.28
CA SER A 375 0.66 -21.33 2.14
C SER A 375 0.24 -20.54 3.39
N GLY A 376 -0.09 -21.22 4.50
CA GLY A 376 -0.50 -20.59 5.75
C GLY A 376 -1.97 -20.17 5.80
N VAL A 377 -2.77 -20.56 4.80
CA VAL A 377 -4.20 -20.22 4.70
C VAL A 377 -5.01 -21.51 4.65
N ASN A 378 -5.82 -21.78 5.67
CA ASN A 378 -6.60 -23.01 5.74
C ASN A 378 -7.55 -23.17 4.54
N GLU A 379 -8.37 -22.15 4.27
CA GLU A 379 -9.23 -22.07 3.10
C GLU A 379 -9.18 -20.65 2.54
N ASP A 380 -8.81 -20.51 1.26
CA ASP A 380 -8.72 -19.21 0.60
C ASP A 380 -10.13 -18.76 0.15
N PRO A 381 -10.52 -17.49 0.36
CA PRO A 381 -11.87 -17.04 0.06
C PRO A 381 -12.27 -17.19 -1.41
N VAL A 382 -11.44 -16.68 -2.33
CA VAL A 382 -11.63 -16.78 -3.78
C VAL A 382 -10.29 -16.84 -4.50
N THR A 383 -10.01 -17.95 -5.18
CA THR A 383 -8.67 -18.24 -5.69
C THR A 383 -8.63 -18.14 -7.21
N GLY A 384 -8.13 -17.02 -7.73
CA GLY A 384 -7.99 -16.84 -9.17
C GLY A 384 -7.10 -17.92 -9.84
N SER A 385 -5.97 -18.27 -9.21
CA SER A 385 -5.05 -19.28 -9.74
C SER A 385 -5.67 -20.69 -9.81
N ALA A 386 -6.55 -21.07 -8.88
CA ALA A 386 -7.28 -22.34 -8.95
C ALA A 386 -8.16 -22.40 -10.21
N HIS A 387 -8.70 -21.26 -10.65
CA HIS A 387 -9.51 -21.19 -11.87
C HIS A 387 -8.69 -21.36 -13.16
N CYS A 388 -7.37 -21.19 -13.09
CA CYS A 388 -6.45 -21.57 -14.17
C CYS A 388 -6.27 -23.09 -14.33
N ALA A 389 -6.64 -23.89 -13.32
CA ALA A 389 -6.77 -25.35 -13.43
C ALA A 389 -8.21 -25.77 -13.76
N LEU A 390 -9.20 -25.13 -13.12
CA LEU A 390 -10.61 -25.48 -13.28
C LEU A 390 -11.14 -25.22 -14.70
N ALA A 391 -10.71 -24.15 -15.37
CA ALA A 391 -11.16 -23.85 -16.72
C ALA A 391 -10.80 -24.95 -17.74
N PRO A 392 -9.52 -25.38 -17.90
CA PRO A 392 -9.19 -26.49 -18.78
C PRO A 392 -9.77 -27.83 -18.31
N TYR A 393 -9.88 -28.05 -16.99
CA TYR A 393 -10.51 -29.25 -16.43
C TYR A 393 -11.98 -29.37 -16.87
N TRP A 394 -12.81 -28.37 -16.57
CA TRP A 394 -14.24 -28.39 -16.88
C TRP A 394 -14.51 -28.33 -18.39
N HIS A 395 -13.64 -27.66 -19.17
CA HIS A 395 -13.68 -27.70 -20.63
C HIS A 395 -13.52 -29.13 -21.16
N ALA A 396 -12.59 -29.91 -20.61
CA ALA A 396 -12.35 -31.28 -21.03
C ALA A 396 -13.40 -32.26 -20.48
N PHE A 397 -13.88 -32.02 -19.26
CA PHE A 397 -14.82 -32.90 -18.56
C PHE A 397 -16.24 -32.83 -19.13
N LEU A 398 -16.73 -31.64 -19.46
CA LEU A 398 -18.11 -31.47 -19.93
C LEU A 398 -18.26 -31.88 -21.40
N PRO A 399 -19.34 -32.63 -21.76
CA PRO A 399 -19.55 -33.07 -23.14
C PRO A 399 -19.64 -31.93 -24.16
N SER A 400 -20.22 -30.79 -23.77
CA SER A 400 -20.36 -29.60 -24.64
C SER A 400 -19.06 -28.82 -24.82
N ARG A 401 -18.02 -29.14 -24.03
CA ARG A 401 -16.71 -28.48 -24.03
C ARG A 401 -16.78 -26.94 -24.05
N PRO A 402 -17.53 -26.33 -23.13
CA PRO A 402 -17.65 -24.87 -23.10
C PRO A 402 -16.30 -24.23 -22.82
N ARG A 403 -16.12 -23.01 -23.31
CA ARG A 403 -14.92 -22.19 -23.08
C ARG A 403 -15.18 -21.00 -22.17
N SER A 404 -16.44 -20.71 -21.87
CA SER A 404 -16.83 -19.66 -20.93
C SER A 404 -17.60 -20.30 -19.78
N PHE A 405 -17.22 -19.93 -18.57
CA PHE A 405 -17.79 -20.46 -17.34
C PHE A 405 -18.14 -19.30 -16.41
N ARG A 406 -19.30 -19.39 -15.81
CA ARG A 406 -19.64 -18.65 -14.61
C ARG A 406 -19.41 -19.58 -13.43
N ALA A 407 -18.48 -19.23 -12.56
CA ALA A 407 -18.04 -20.05 -11.43
C ALA A 407 -18.30 -19.33 -10.11
N ARG A 408 -18.54 -20.10 -9.05
CA ARG A 408 -18.60 -19.57 -7.69
C ARG A 408 -17.68 -20.39 -6.79
N GLN A 409 -16.75 -19.72 -6.12
CA GLN A 409 -16.02 -20.33 -5.02
C GLN A 409 -16.88 -20.20 -3.77
N THR A 410 -17.25 -21.32 -3.13
CA THR A 410 -18.17 -21.34 -1.98
C THR A 410 -17.42 -21.55 -0.67
N SER A 411 -16.39 -20.73 -0.45
CA SER A 411 -15.80 -20.55 0.88
C SER A 411 -16.79 -19.83 1.82
N GLN A 412 -16.38 -19.60 3.07
CA GLN A 412 -17.21 -18.84 4.02
C GLN A 412 -17.61 -17.43 3.52
N ARG A 413 -16.71 -16.73 2.79
CA ARG A 413 -17.02 -15.43 2.18
C ARG A 413 -17.70 -15.57 0.83
N GLY A 414 -17.23 -16.54 0.04
CA GLY A 414 -17.67 -16.83 -1.30
C GLY A 414 -17.37 -15.72 -2.32
N GLY A 415 -17.36 -16.06 -3.61
CA GLY A 415 -17.26 -15.05 -4.65
C GLY A 415 -17.40 -15.61 -6.06
N ASP A 416 -17.68 -14.70 -6.98
CA ASP A 416 -18.10 -15.02 -8.34
C ASP A 416 -17.00 -14.65 -9.34
N LEU A 417 -16.75 -15.57 -10.29
CA LEU A 417 -15.80 -15.37 -11.36
C LEU A 417 -16.43 -15.73 -12.70
N ASP A 418 -16.23 -14.86 -13.68
CA ASP A 418 -16.43 -15.20 -15.08
C ASP A 418 -15.08 -15.62 -15.66
N VAL A 419 -15.02 -16.83 -16.20
CA VAL A 419 -13.79 -17.48 -16.65
C VAL A 419 -13.91 -17.80 -18.13
N HIS A 420 -12.93 -17.40 -18.92
CA HIS A 420 -12.88 -17.73 -20.35
C HIS A 420 -11.54 -18.41 -20.71
N LEU A 421 -11.62 -19.57 -21.34
CA LEU A 421 -10.48 -20.34 -21.86
C LEU A 421 -10.37 -20.16 -23.37
N ASP A 422 -9.36 -19.41 -23.81
CA ASP A 422 -9.15 -19.17 -25.23
C ASP A 422 -8.56 -20.38 -25.96
N GLU A 423 -8.49 -20.30 -27.29
CA GLU A 423 -7.97 -21.37 -28.15
C GLU A 423 -6.48 -21.67 -27.92
N SER A 424 -5.72 -20.69 -27.44
CA SER A 424 -4.30 -20.85 -27.10
C SER A 424 -4.07 -21.54 -25.76
N GLY A 425 -5.12 -21.70 -24.95
CA GLY A 425 -5.04 -22.24 -23.60
C GLY A 425 -4.77 -21.19 -22.52
N ARG A 426 -4.95 -19.90 -22.80
CA ARG A 426 -4.93 -18.86 -21.77
C ARG A 426 -6.29 -18.73 -21.09
N VAL A 427 -6.24 -18.40 -19.80
CA VAL A 427 -7.42 -18.22 -18.95
C VAL A 427 -7.59 -16.74 -18.66
N PHE A 428 -8.75 -16.21 -19.02
CA PHE A 428 -9.18 -14.86 -18.68
C PHE A 428 -10.13 -14.93 -17.51
N LEU A 429 -9.76 -14.30 -16.41
CA LEU A 429 -10.62 -14.17 -15.23
C LEU A 429 -11.20 -12.76 -15.23
N THR A 430 -12.52 -12.66 -15.17
CA THR A 430 -13.24 -11.40 -15.05
C THR A 430 -13.98 -11.41 -13.72
N GLY A 431 -13.78 -10.35 -12.94
CA GLY A 431 -14.36 -10.21 -11.62
C GLY A 431 -14.61 -8.76 -11.26
N ARG A 432 -15.49 -8.55 -10.29
CA ARG A 432 -15.76 -7.23 -9.72
C ARG A 432 -14.93 -7.03 -8.46
N ALA A 433 -14.78 -5.78 -8.04
CA ALA A 433 -14.11 -5.43 -6.80
C ALA A 433 -14.90 -4.38 -6.05
N VAL A 434 -14.80 -4.41 -4.72
CA VAL A 434 -15.45 -3.46 -3.82
C VAL A 434 -14.43 -2.92 -2.84
N THR A 435 -14.19 -1.61 -2.85
CA THR A 435 -13.38 -0.93 -1.83
C THR A 435 -14.13 -0.95 -0.49
N THR A 436 -13.51 -1.47 0.56
CA THR A 436 -14.12 -1.59 1.90
C THR A 436 -13.47 -0.71 2.95
N LEU A 437 -12.20 -0.34 2.78
CA LEU A 437 -11.49 0.55 3.69
C LEU A 437 -10.49 1.41 2.92
N ARG A 438 -10.37 2.67 3.33
CA ARG A 438 -9.30 3.59 2.90
C ARG A 438 -8.62 4.16 4.12
N GLY A 439 -7.29 4.20 4.09
CA GLY A 439 -6.49 4.70 5.19
C GLY A 439 -5.09 5.09 4.75
N SER A 440 -4.22 5.29 5.72
CA SER A 440 -2.81 5.54 5.47
C SER A 440 -1.95 4.87 6.54
N LEU A 441 -0.87 4.25 6.10
CA LEU A 441 0.15 3.71 6.99
C LEU A 441 0.90 4.88 7.63
N VAL A 442 1.08 4.80 8.94
CA VAL A 442 1.85 5.75 9.75
C VAL A 442 3.14 5.08 10.23
N GLY A 443 4.22 5.86 10.34
CA GLY A 443 5.54 5.35 10.73
C GLY A 443 6.58 5.48 9.62
N SER A 444 7.85 5.40 9.98
CA SER A 444 8.96 5.57 9.05
C SER A 444 8.98 4.43 8.03
N PHE A 445 8.72 4.78 6.76
CA PHE A 445 9.06 3.95 5.61
C PHE A 445 10.57 3.91 5.42
#